data_AF-A0A0R2SIS3-F1
#
_entry.id   AF-A0A0R2SIS3-F1
#
_cell.length_a   1.000
_cell.length_b   1.000
_cell.length_c   1.000
_cell.angle_alpha   90.00
_cell.angle_beta   90.00
_cell.angle_gamma   90.00
#
_symmetry.space_group_name_H-M   'P 1'
#
loop_
_entity.id
_entity.type
_entity.pdbx_description
1 polymer ?
#
loop_
_entity_poly.entity_id
_entity_poly.type
_entity_poly.pdbx_seq_one_letter_code
_entity_poly.pdbx_strand_id
1 'polypeptide(L)' 'MNYINGLIKLLTSLVISTVIIYAVNFIAGVAGADYTFTHGEAFIIWILMAILVNNCLKK' A
#
# COMPACT_ATOMS: atom_id res chain seq x y z
N MET A 1 6.56 -6.64 -25.06
CA MET A 1 6.10 -6.39 -23.68
C MET A 1 6.59 -5.01 -23.28
N ASN A 2 5.71 -4.01 -23.18
CA ASN A 2 6.12 -2.64 -22.89
C ASN A 2 6.53 -2.52 -21.42
N TYR A 3 7.83 -2.63 -21.14
CA TYR A 3 8.40 -2.49 -19.78
C TYR A 3 7.95 -1.21 -19.08
N ILE A 4 7.73 -0.14 -19.85
CA ILE A 4 7.17 1.13 -19.40
C ILE A 4 5.80 0.94 -18.75
N ASN A 5 4.92 0.11 -19.32
CA ASN A 5 3.60 -0.15 -18.76
C ASN A 5 3.68 -0.95 -17.44
N GLY A 6 4.65 -1.85 -17.33
CA GLY A 6 4.92 -2.57 -16.08
C GLY A 6 5.43 -1.64 -14.97
N LEU A 7 6.33 -0.72 -15.32
CA LEU A 7 6.87 0.27 -14.39
C LEU A 7 5.79 1.25 -13.90
N ILE A 8 4.94 1.72 -14.81
CA ILE A 8 3.80 2.58 -14.47
C ILE A 8 2.86 1.85 -13.50
N LYS A 9 2.48 0.60 -13.78
CA LYS A 9 1.64 -0.20 -12.87
C LYS A 9 2.27 -0.36 -11.48
N LEU A 10 3.58 -0.59 -11.41
CA LEU A 10 4.30 -0.66 -10.14
C LEU A 10 4.25 0.68 -9.38
N LEU A 11 4.56 1.78 -10.04
CA LEU A 11 4.51 3.11 -9.43
C LEU A 11 3.08 3.46 -8.96
N THR A 12 2.06 3.15 -9.77
CA THR A 12 0.67 3.34 -9.38
C THR A 12 0.30 2.50 -8.16
N SER A 13 0.73 1.22 -8.10
CA SER A 13 0.48 0.37 -6.93
C SER A 13 1.16 0.89 -5.66
N LEU A 14 2.32 1.52 -5.79
CA LEU A 14 3.08 2.11 -4.68
C LEU A 14 2.41 3.36 -4.10
N VAL A 15 1.79 4.18 -4.96
CA VAL A 15 0.97 5.33 -4.52
C VAL A 15 -0.35 4.85 -3.91
N ILE A 16 -0.99 3.84 -4.50
CA ILE A 16 -2.25 3.30 -3.96
C ILE A 16 -2.03 2.68 -2.58
N SER A 17 -0.90 2.02 -2.32
CA SER A 17 -0.64 1.39 -1.02
C SER A 17 -0.51 2.40 0.13
N THR A 18 0.01 3.61 -0.09
CA THR A 18 0.01 4.64 0.97
C THR A 18 -1.41 5.08 1.32
N VAL A 19 -2.26 5.29 0.31
CA VAL A 19 -3.67 5.67 0.49
C VAL A 19 -4.42 4.61 1.30
N ILE A 20 -4.19 3.32 0.98
CA ILE A 20 -4.82 2.21 1.71
C ILE A 20 -4.39 2.19 3.18
N ILE A 21 -3.09 2.39 3.48
CA ILE A 21 -2.59 2.34 4.86
C ILE A 21 -3.19 3.45 5.72
N TYR A 22 -3.28 4.68 5.20
CA TYR A 22 -3.93 5.78 5.92
C TYR A 22 -5.44 5.57 6.08
N ALA A 23 -6.11 5.04 5.04
CA ALA A 23 -7.54 4.72 5.13
C ALA A 23 -7.80 3.65 6.21
N VAL A 24 -6.98 2.60 6.27
CA VAL A 24 -7.08 1.55 7.28
C VAL A 24 -6.81 2.10 8.68
N ASN A 25 -5.77 2.94 8.84
CA ASN A 25 -5.46 3.55 10.14
C ASN A 25 -6.62 4.46 10.61
N PHE A 26 -7.22 5.23 9.69
CA PHE A 26 -8.39 6.05 9.99
C PHE A 26 -9.60 5.21 10.44
N ILE A 27 -9.92 4.13 9.71
CA ILE A 27 -11.03 3.23 10.08
C ILE A 27 -10.75 2.53 11.42
N ALA A 28 -9.50 2.12 11.66
CA ALA A 28 -9.09 1.52 12.91
C ALA A 28 -9.24 2.50 14.09
N GLY A 29 -8.85 3.77 13.92
CA GLY A 29 -9.05 4.82 14.92
C GLY A 29 -10.54 5.03 15.24
N VAL A 30 -11.41 5.00 14.23
CA VAL A 30 -12.88 5.05 14.44
C VAL A 30 -13.38 3.82 15.21
N ALA A 31 -12.76 2.66 15.02
CA ALA A 31 -13.06 1.42 15.74
C ALA A 31 -12.40 1.33 17.13
N GLY A 32 -11.67 2.37 17.56
CA GLY A 32 -10.99 2.42 18.86
C GLY A 32 -9.64 1.69 18.91
N ALA A 33 -9.05 1.38 17.76
CA ALA A 33 -7.73 0.75 17.64
C ALA A 33 -6.71 1.76 17.09
N ASP A 34 -5.84 2.26 17.97
CA ASP A 34 -4.74 3.16 17.60
C ASP A 34 -3.50 2.34 17.21
N TYR A 35 -3.22 2.26 15.92
CA TYR A 35 -2.02 1.58 15.40
C TYR A 35 -0.88 2.57 15.19
N THR A 36 0.01 2.63 16.18
CA THR A 36 1.25 3.42 16.10
C THR A 36 2.35 2.57 15.46
N PHE A 37 2.53 2.71 14.15
CA PHE A 37 3.63 2.04 13.45
C PHE A 37 4.94 2.82 13.60
N THR A 38 6.03 2.13 13.90
CA THR A 38 7.37 2.73 13.76
C THR A 38 7.72 2.92 12.29
N HIS A 39 8.67 3.81 11.99
CA HIS A 39 9.06 4.11 10.60
C HIS A 39 9.48 2.84 9.82
N GLY A 40 10.18 1.91 10.47
CA GLY A 40 10.61 0.65 9.87
C GLY A 40 9.45 -0.29 9.58
N GLU A 41 8.51 -0.43 10.50
CA GLU A 41 7.32 -1.28 10.33
C GLU A 41 6.39 -0.73 9.24
N ALA A 42 6.17 0.58 9.24
CA ALA A 42 5.37 1.25 8.22
C ALA A 42 5.98 1.04 6.81
N PHE A 43 7.31 1.08 6.69
CA PHE A 43 7.99 0.82 5.42
C PHE A 43 7.76 -0.61 4.92
N ILE A 44 7.88 -1.61 5.80
CA ILE A 44 7.66 -3.02 5.43
C ILE A 44 6.19 -3.23 5.00
N ILE A 45 5.24 -2.74 5.78
CA ILE A 45 3.80 -2.86 5.47
C ILE A 45 3.47 -2.16 4.14
N TRP A 46 4.06 -0.99 3.89
CA TRP A 46 3.87 -0.23 2.66
C TRP A 46 4.33 -0.98 1.40
N ILE A 47 5.52 -1.58 1.44
CA ILE A 47 6.04 -2.38 0.33
C ILE A 47 5.22 -3.66 0.14
N LEU A 48 4.88 -4.36 1.23
CA LEU A 48 4.03 -5.56 1.16
C LEU A 48 2.66 -5.25 0.54
N MET A 49 2.04 -4.14 0.94
CA MET A 49 0.77 -3.70 0.36
C MET A 49 0.91 -3.28 -1.10
N ALA A 50 2.01 -2.65 -1.50
CA ALA A 50 2.26 -2.35 -2.92
C ALA A 50 2.35 -3.62 -3.77
N ILE A 51 3.04 -4.66 -3.26
CA ILE A 51 3.12 -5.97 -3.94
C ILE A 51 1.73 -6.61 -4.05
N LEU A 52 0.96 -6.60 -2.96
CA LEU A 52 -0.41 -7.15 -2.94
C LEU A 52 -1.31 -6.44 -3.96
N VAL A 53 -1.31 -5.11 -3.96
CA VAL A 53 -2.08 -4.28 -4.91
C VAL A 53 -1.66 -4.57 -6.34
N ASN A 54 -0.36 -4.63 -6.63
CA ASN A 54 0.13 -4.96 -7.97
C ASN A 54 -0.30 -6.37 -8.40
N ASN A 55 -0.32 -7.34 -7.47
CA ASN A 55 -0.81 -8.69 -7.76
C ASN A 55 -2.32 -8.69 -8.07
N CYS A 56 -3.13 -7.93 -7.32
CA CYS A 56 -4.56 -7.77 -7.59
C CYS A 56 -4.85 -7.07 -8.93
N LEU A 57 -4.00 -6.11 -9.33
CA LEU A 57 -4.13 -5.33 -10.58
C LEU A 57 -3.58 -6.04 -11.83
N LYS A 58 -2.91 -7.19 -11.66
CA LYS A 58 -2.33 -8.00 -12.74
C LYS A 58 -3.31 -9.03 -13.34
N LYS A 59 -4.60 -8.95 -12.98
CA LYS A 59 -5.66 -9.80 -13.53
C LYS A 59 -5.71 -9.76 -15.06
#